data_AF-A0A8E6M7W2-F1
#
_entry.id   AF-A0A8E6M7W2-F1
#
_cell.length_a   1.000
_cell.length_b   1.000
_cell.length_c   1.000
_cell.angle_alpha   90.00
_cell.angle_beta   90.00
_cell.angle_gamma   90.00
#
_symmetry.space_group_name_H-M   'P 1'
#
loop_
_entity.id
_entity.type
_entity.pdbx_description
1 polymer ?
#
loop_
_entity_poly.entity_id
_entity_poly.type
_entity_poly.pdbx_seq_one_letter_code
_entity_poly.pdbx_strand_id
1 'polypeptide(L)'
;MYHKKIMADGNFHTPESGMALVRRGGFAFHVDSVVAYRIMRKTFSERQICEAHEIPMYPPQKMGVIVTKRSPYKEHFTYGIRKMFEAGLLHRLRLVWDEPKPHCVRAASNTMISVSIREFSMALV
;
A
#
# COMPACT_ATOMS: atom_id res chain seq x y z
N MET A 1 -6.50 -20.96 -15.85
CA MET A 1 -7.01 -19.71 -16.44
C MET A 1 -5.98 -18.58 -16.38
N TYR A 2 -5.44 -18.27 -15.19
CA TYR A 2 -4.45 -17.20 -14.96
C TYR A 2 -3.24 -17.27 -15.91
N HIS A 3 -2.52 -18.40 -15.93
CA HIS A 3 -1.32 -18.57 -16.76
C HIS A 3 -1.54 -18.54 -18.28
N LYS A 4 -2.78 -18.75 -18.75
CA LYS A 4 -3.11 -18.83 -20.18
C LYS A 4 -3.75 -17.55 -20.74
N LYS A 5 -4.39 -16.73 -19.90
CA LYS A 5 -5.14 -15.53 -20.33
C LYS A 5 -4.60 -14.22 -19.77
N ILE A 6 -3.94 -14.26 -18.62
CA ILE A 6 -3.52 -13.07 -17.88
C ILE A 6 -1.99 -12.94 -17.95
N MET A 7 -1.26 -14.03 -17.74
CA MET A 7 0.20 -14.03 -17.66
C MET A 7 0.91 -14.05 -19.03
N ALA A 8 0.29 -13.53 -20.09
CA ALA A 8 0.75 -13.69 -21.47
C ALA A 8 2.06 -12.93 -21.78
N ASP A 9 2.33 -11.82 -21.10
CA ASP A 9 3.36 -10.84 -21.54
C ASP A 9 4.47 -10.55 -20.52
N GLY A 10 4.83 -11.50 -19.62
CA GLY A 10 6.03 -11.38 -18.77
C GLY A 10 6.06 -10.20 -17.76
N ASN A 11 5.09 -9.29 -17.79
CA ASN A 11 4.99 -8.08 -16.99
C ASN A 11 4.39 -8.32 -15.59
N PHE A 12 4.21 -9.58 -15.19
CA PHE A 12 3.69 -9.96 -13.89
C PHE A 12 4.84 -10.37 -12.99
N HIS A 13 5.05 -9.60 -11.93
CA HIS A 13 6.01 -9.90 -10.89
C HIS A 13 5.28 -10.43 -9.65
N THR A 14 5.92 -11.34 -8.91
CA THR A 14 5.50 -11.62 -7.54
C THR A 14 5.67 -10.36 -6.69
N PRO A 15 4.94 -10.21 -5.58
CA PRO A 15 5.08 -9.05 -4.70
C PRO A 15 6.53 -8.79 -4.29
N GLU A 16 7.29 -9.84 -3.96
CA GLU A 16 8.69 -9.72 -3.56
C GLU A 16 9.59 -9.24 -4.70
N SER A 17 9.40 -9.78 -5.90
CA SER A 17 10.18 -9.41 -7.09
C SER A 17 9.86 -7.99 -7.56
N GLY A 18 8.57 -7.63 -7.60
CA GLY A 18 8.10 -6.31 -7.99
C GLY A 18 8.54 -5.23 -7.01
N MET A 19 8.45 -5.48 -5.71
CA MET A 19 8.93 -4.53 -4.70
C MET A 19 10.46 -4.41 -4.70
N ALA A 20 11.20 -5.46 -5.05
CA ALA A 20 12.64 -5.37 -5.24
C ALA A 20 13.01 -4.47 -6.43
N LEU A 21 12.21 -4.48 -7.51
CA LEU A 21 12.34 -3.54 -8.63
C LEU A 21 12.05 -2.10 -8.20
N VAL A 22 10.96 -1.87 -7.46
CA VAL A 22 10.63 -0.54 -6.90
C VAL A 22 11.77 -0.01 -6.04
N ARG A 23 12.35 -0.86 -5.19
CA ARG A 23 13.48 -0.50 -4.32
C ARG A 23 14.73 -0.10 -5.10
N ARG A 24 14.96 -0.67 -6.29
CA ARG A 24 16.06 -0.27 -7.18
C ARG A 24 15.83 1.09 -7.85
N GLY A 25 14.58 1.56 -7.89
CA GLY A 25 14.20 2.80 -8.55
C GLY A 25 13.83 2.63 -10.03
N GLY A 26 13.15 3.62 -10.60
CA GLY A 26 12.76 3.65 -12.02
C GLY A 26 11.61 2.70 -12.39
N PHE A 27 10.94 2.09 -11.41
CA PHE A 27 9.87 1.13 -11.63
C PHE A 27 8.67 1.45 -10.74
N ALA A 28 7.48 1.50 -11.32
CA ALA A 28 6.22 1.61 -10.60
C ALA A 28 5.52 0.24 -10.60
N PHE A 29 5.11 -0.22 -9.42
CA PHE A 29 4.50 -1.54 -9.27
C PHE A 29 3.13 -1.43 -8.59
N HIS A 30 2.12 -2.04 -9.21
CA HIS A 30 0.78 -2.11 -8.64
C HIS A 30 0.64 -3.37 -7.78
N VAL A 31 0.38 -3.17 -6.49
CA VAL A 31 0.27 -4.25 -5.50
C VAL A 31 -0.65 -3.80 -4.36
N ASP A 32 -1.21 -4.76 -3.65
CA ASP A 32 -1.96 -4.50 -2.43
C ASP A 32 -1.08 -3.80 -1.38
N SER A 33 -1.62 -2.73 -0.77
CA SER A 33 -0.85 -1.88 0.15
C SER A 33 -0.43 -2.62 1.42
N VAL A 34 -1.25 -3.54 1.94
CA VAL A 34 -0.92 -4.33 3.14
C VAL A 34 0.27 -5.25 2.86
N VAL A 35 0.29 -5.86 1.67
CA VAL A 35 1.43 -6.70 1.23
C VAL A 35 2.67 -5.85 1.00
N ALA A 36 2.52 -4.70 0.33
CA ALA A 36 3.62 -3.80 0.02
C ALA A 36 4.29 -3.26 1.28
N TYR A 37 3.51 -2.75 2.25
CA TYR A 37 4.04 -2.20 3.51
C TYR A 37 4.80 -3.26 4.31
N ARG A 38 4.31 -4.50 4.34
CA ARG A 38 5.01 -5.62 4.99
C ARG A 38 6.36 -5.92 4.33
N ILE A 39 6.46 -5.85 3.00
CA ILE A 39 7.73 -6.03 2.28
C ILE A 39 8.66 -4.83 2.50
N MET A 40 8.12 -3.61 2.45
CA MET A 40 8.87 -2.38 2.69
C MET A 40 9.53 -2.41 4.07
N ARG A 41 8.77 -2.71 5.12
CA ARG A 41 9.27 -2.80 6.50
C ARG A 41 10.43 -3.80 6.65
N LYS A 42 10.47 -4.86 5.84
CA LYS A 42 11.51 -5.91 5.90
C LYS A 42 12.74 -5.60 5.06
N THR A 43 12.60 -4.84 3.97
CA THR A 43 13.62 -4.79 2.91
C THR A 43 14.08 -3.39 2.51
N PHE A 44 13.34 -2.35 2.86
CA PHE A 44 13.67 -0.96 2.52
C PHE A 44 14.42 -0.29 3.68
N SER A 45 15.36 0.59 3.37
CA SER A 45 15.96 1.49 4.35
C SER A 45 15.02 2.65 4.68
N GLU A 46 15.25 3.35 5.79
CA GLU A 46 14.47 4.54 6.17
C GLU A 46 14.45 5.60 5.07
N ARG A 47 15.60 5.83 4.43
CA ARG A 47 15.72 6.73 3.28
C ARG A 47 14.84 6.28 2.11
N GLN A 48 14.87 4.99 1.76
CA GLN A 48 14.04 4.44 0.67
C GLN A 48 12.55 4.51 0.99
N ILE A 49 12.14 4.33 2.25
CA ILE A 49 10.75 4.50 2.69
C ILE A 49 10.31 5.96 2.49
N CYS A 50 11.16 6.93 2.79
CA CYS A 50 10.87 8.35 2.62
C CYS A 50 10.86 8.81 1.16
N GLU A 51 11.64 8.16 0.29
CA GLU A 51 11.68 8.43 -1.16
C GLU A 51 10.57 7.68 -1.92
N ALA A 52 9.98 6.63 -1.34
CA ALA A 52 8.91 5.86 -1.97
C ALA A 52 7.60 6.64 -2.02
N HIS A 53 7.00 6.69 -3.20
CA HIS A 53 5.70 7.31 -3.42
C HIS A 53 4.61 6.25 -3.67
N GLU A 54 3.50 6.43 -2.97
CA GLU A 54 2.30 5.61 -3.15
C GLU A 54 1.25 6.42 -3.91
N ILE A 55 0.70 5.83 -4.98
CA ILE A 55 -0.38 6.43 -5.77
C ILE A 55 -1.58 5.47 -5.70
N PRO A 56 -2.68 5.87 -5.05
CA PRO A 56 -3.87 5.04 -5.00
C PRO A 56 -4.52 4.98 -6.39
N MET A 57 -4.49 3.81 -7.02
CA MET A 57 -5.10 3.60 -8.34
C MET A 57 -6.63 3.55 -8.26
N TYR A 58 -7.17 3.04 -7.15
CA TYR A 58 -8.61 2.90 -6.93
C TYR A 58 -8.99 3.53 -5.58
N PRO A 59 -10.19 4.13 -5.48
CA PRO A 59 -10.70 4.59 -4.20
C PRO A 59 -10.95 3.40 -3.25
N PRO A 60 -10.92 3.62 -1.93
CA PRO A 60 -11.22 2.57 -0.95
C PRO A 60 -12.57 1.90 -1.24
N GLN A 61 -12.53 0.61 -1.54
CA GLN A 61 -13.74 -0.17 -1.82
C GLN A 61 -14.36 -0.68 -0.52
N LYS A 62 -15.69 -0.59 -0.41
CA LYS A 62 -16.42 -1.17 0.70
C LYS A 62 -16.48 -2.69 0.51
N MET A 63 -15.72 -3.41 1.31
CA MET A 63 -15.79 -4.87 1.34
C MET A 63 -17.03 -5.32 2.13
N GLY A 64 -17.61 -6.44 1.69
CA GLY A 64 -18.80 -7.03 2.32
C GLY A 64 -18.80 -8.54 2.17
N VAL A 65 -19.67 -9.20 2.92
CA VAL A 65 -19.85 -10.65 2.83
C VAL A 65 -20.68 -10.98 1.59
N ILE A 66 -20.18 -11.94 0.82
CA ILE A 66 -20.85 -12.45 -0.38
C ILE A 66 -21.78 -13.59 0.04
N VAL A 67 -23.05 -13.50 -0.35
CA VAL A 67 -24.07 -14.53 -0.09
C VAL A 67 -24.75 -14.94 -1.39
N THR A 68 -25.30 -16.14 -1.44
CA THR A 68 -26.09 -16.60 -2.59
C THR A 68 -27.33 -15.73 -2.78
N LYS A 69 -27.74 -15.55 -4.03
CA LYS A 69 -28.93 -14.78 -4.37
C LYS A 69 -30.15 -15.41 -3.68
N ARG A 70 -30.95 -14.58 -2.98
CA ARG A 70 -32.10 -15.01 -2.14
C ARG A 70 -31.75 -15.94 -0.97
N SER A 71 -30.52 -15.86 -0.45
CA SER A 71 -30.15 -16.57 0.78
C SER A 71 -30.98 -16.09 1.98
N PRO A 72 -31.55 -17.00 2.79
CA PRO A 72 -32.23 -16.63 4.04
C PRO A 72 -31.25 -16.06 5.08
N TYR A 73 -29.93 -16.25 4.90
CA TYR A 73 -28.91 -15.77 5.83
C TYR A 73 -28.46 -14.34 5.58
N LYS A 74 -28.93 -13.68 4.52
CA LYS A 74 -28.51 -12.31 4.17
C LYS A 74 -28.67 -11.34 5.35
N GLU A 75 -29.82 -11.38 6.03
CA GLU A 75 -30.09 -10.49 7.17
C GLU A 75 -29.26 -10.86 8.40
N HIS A 76 -29.03 -12.14 8.64
CA HIS A 76 -28.18 -12.62 9.72
C HIS A 76 -26.74 -12.11 9.58
N PHE A 77 -26.14 -12.23 8.39
CA PHE A 77 -24.82 -11.68 8.12
C PHE A 77 -24.81 -10.16 8.20
N THR A 78 -25.84 -9.49 7.70
CA THR A 78 -25.94 -8.02 7.74
C THR A 78 -25.96 -7.52 9.18
N TYR A 79 -26.79 -8.11 10.04
CA TYR A 79 -26.88 -7.75 11.46
C TYR A 79 -25.58 -8.09 12.20
N GLY A 80 -25.02 -9.27 11.99
CA GLY A 80 -23.77 -9.69 12.63
C GLY A 80 -22.61 -8.76 12.30
N ILE A 81 -22.44 -8.38 11.04
CA ILE A 81 -21.38 -7.45 10.61
C ILE A 81 -21.59 -6.05 11.19
N ARG A 82 -22.82 -5.54 11.18
CA ARG A 82 -23.14 -4.23 11.80
C ARG A 82 -22.77 -4.22 13.28
N LYS A 83 -23.14 -5.27 14.02
CA LYS A 83 -22.79 -5.41 15.43
C LYS A 83 -21.27 -5.46 15.65
N MET A 84 -20.51 -6.12 14.76
CA MET A 84 -19.04 -6.12 14.83
C MET A 84 -18.44 -4.74 14.55
N PHE A 85 -19.03 -3.96 13.63
CA PHE A 85 -18.63 -2.57 13.39
C PHE A 85 -18.91 -1.69 14.61
N GLU A 86 -20.13 -1.76 15.15
CA GLU A 86 -20.56 -0.97 16.32
C GLU A 86 -19.72 -1.28 17.57
N ALA A 87 -19.35 -2.54 17.76
CA ALA A 87 -18.47 -2.96 18.85
C ALA A 87 -16.97 -2.63 18.60
N GLY A 88 -16.62 -2.09 17.43
CA GLY A 88 -15.23 -1.77 17.07
C GLY A 88 -14.33 -2.98 16.79
N LEU A 89 -14.89 -4.20 16.69
CA LEU A 89 -14.12 -5.43 16.49
C LEU A 89 -13.37 -5.42 15.16
N LEU A 90 -14.01 -4.92 14.09
CA LEU A 90 -13.37 -4.83 12.78
C LEU A 90 -12.21 -3.82 12.77
N HIS A 91 -12.35 -2.70 13.49
CA HIS A 91 -11.26 -1.74 13.64
C HIS A 91 -10.07 -2.36 14.38
N ARG A 92 -10.32 -3.07 15.48
CA ARG A 92 -9.28 -3.79 16.22
C ARG A 92 -8.60 -4.85 15.36
N LEU A 93 -9.37 -5.68 14.65
CA LEU A 93 -8.81 -6.71 13.76
C LEU A 93 -7.92 -6.07 12.70
N ARG A 94 -8.34 -4.95 12.12
CA ARG A 94 -7.52 -4.21 11.17
C ARG A 94 -6.17 -3.80 11.76
N LEU A 95 -6.14 -3.23 12.96
CA LEU A 95 -4.90 -2.82 13.62
C LEU A 95 -3.98 -3.99 13.99
N VAL A 96 -4.54 -5.18 14.22
CA VAL A 96 -3.77 -6.38 14.59
C VAL A 96 -3.20 -7.08 13.36
N TRP A 97 -3.97 -7.15 12.27
CA TRP A 97 -3.65 -7.97 11.10
C TRP A 97 -3.08 -7.16 9.92
N ASP A 98 -3.51 -5.91 9.72
CA ASP A 98 -2.96 -5.07 8.66
C ASP A 98 -1.61 -4.51 9.10
N GLU A 99 -0.63 -4.57 8.20
CA GLU A 99 0.61 -3.84 8.38
C GLU A 99 0.32 -2.33 8.20
N PRO A 100 0.64 -1.48 9.19
CA PRO A 100 0.46 -0.05 9.06
C PRO A 100 1.42 0.51 8.01
N LYS A 101 1.03 1.61 7.39
CA LYS A 101 1.91 2.35 6.49
C LYS A 101 3.21 2.70 7.23
N PRO A 102 4.39 2.37 6.67
CA PRO A 102 5.65 2.69 7.33
C PRO A 102 5.80 4.22 7.43
N HIS A 103 6.02 4.70 8.65
CA HIS A 103 6.26 6.12 8.89
C HIS A 103 7.64 6.49 8.38
N CYS A 104 7.72 7.53 7.54
CA CYS A 104 8.97 8.18 7.24
C CYS A 104 9.41 8.95 8.49
N VAL A 105 10.31 8.35 9.26
CA VAL A 105 10.99 9.05 10.36
C VAL A 105 11.99 9.98 9.70
N ARG A 106 11.53 11.20 9.38
CA ARG A 106 12.44 12.32 9.14
C ARG A 106 13.03 12.70 10.49
N ALA A 107 13.89 11.84 11.05
CA ALA A 107 14.89 12.32 11.99
C ALA A 107 15.54 13.50 11.27
N ALA A 108 15.60 14.65 11.94
CA ALA A 108 16.25 15.84 11.41
C ALA A 108 17.68 15.42 11.06
N SER A 109 17.86 14.99 9.81
CA SER A 109 19.13 14.47 9.38
C SER A 109 19.99 15.72 9.31
N ASN A 110 21.10 15.70 10.04
CA ASN A 110 22.24 16.58 9.81
C ASN A 110 22.83 16.38 8.40
N THR A 111 22.01 16.03 7.41
CA THR A 111 22.34 16.10 6.00
C THR A 111 22.46 17.58 5.66
N MET A 112 23.69 18.03 5.54
CA MET A 112 24.02 19.33 4.98
C MET A 112 23.37 19.44 3.61
N ILE A 113 22.29 20.22 3.52
CA ILE A 113 21.67 20.57 2.24
C ILE A 113 22.59 21.62 1.61
N SER A 114 23.53 21.18 0.78
CA SER A 114 24.40 22.08 0.04
C SER A 114 23.65 22.60 -1.18
N VAL A 115 23.15 23.83 -1.09
CA VAL A 115 22.48 24.48 -2.20
C VAL A 115 23.50 25.19 -3.08
N SER A 116 23.54 24.88 -4.37
CA SER A 116 24.36 25.59 -5.36
C SER A 116 23.65 26.86 -5.84
N ILE A 117 24.42 27.86 -6.30
CA ILE A 117 23.88 29.11 -6.87
C ILE A 117 22.90 28.86 -8.03
N ARG A 118 22.99 27.70 -8.70
CA ARG A 118 22.08 27.28 -9.76
C ARG A 118 20.65 27.02 -9.29
N GLU A 119 20.46 26.63 -8.02
CA GLU A 119 19.13 26.32 -7.49
C GLU A 119 18.30 27.60 -7.20
N PHE A 120 18.97 28.75 -7.02
CA PHE A 120 18.33 30.06 -6.83
C PHE A 120 18.46 31.00 -8.03
N SER A 121 18.87 30.48 -9.19
CA SER A 121 19.09 31.30 -10.39
C SER A 121 17.87 32.09 -10.82
N MET A 122 16.66 31.56 -10.56
CA MET A 122 15.39 32.21 -10.88
C MET A 122 15.18 33.54 -10.13
N ALA A 123 15.80 33.74 -8.97
CA ALA A 123 15.72 34.99 -8.21
C ALA A 123 16.82 36.01 -8.58
N LEU A 124 17.80 35.59 -9.40
CA LEU A 124 18.92 36.40 -9.85
C LEU A 124 18.71 36.98 -11.26
N VAL A 125 17.54 36.74 -11.87
CA VAL A 125 17.12 37.29 -13.17
C VAL A 125 16.05 38.35 -12.96
#